data_AF-B9V8R4-F1
#
_entry.id   AF-B9V8R4-F1
#
_cell.length_a   1.000
_cell.length_b   1.000
_cell.length_c   1.000
_cell.angle_alpha   90.00
_cell.angle_beta   90.00
_cell.angle_gamma   90.00
#
_symmetry.space_group_name_H-M   'P 1'
#
loop_
_entity.id
_entity.type
_entity.pdbx_description
1 polymer ?
#
loop_
_entity_poly.entity_id
_entity_poly.type
_entity_poly.pdbx_seq_one_letter_code
_entity_poly.pdbx_strand_id
1 'polypeptide(L)'
;LNSPNGSVPLEYKTCCYGYCIDLLEKLSEDLQFDFELYIVGDGKYGARKGDRWTGLVGDLLSGAAHMAVTSFSINSARSTVIDFTSPFYSTSLGILVRMKDTASPIGAFMWPLHWSMWVGIFVALHITALFLTFYEWKSPFGMTPHGRNRVKVFSYSSAL
;
A
#
# COMPACT_ATOMS: atom_id res chain seq x y z
N LEU A 1 -25.97 -19.01 -33.89
CA LEU A 1 -26.93 -19.34 -32.82
C LEU A 1 -28.30 -18.86 -33.28
N ASN A 2 -29.05 -19.70 -34.00
CA ASN A 2 -30.36 -19.34 -34.53
C ASN A 2 -31.43 -19.73 -33.51
N SER A 3 -31.84 -18.78 -32.67
CA SER A 3 -33.08 -18.88 -31.88
C SER A 3 -34.17 -18.09 -32.62
N PRO A 4 -35.35 -18.67 -32.91
CA PRO A 4 -36.41 -18.00 -33.68
C PRO A 4 -37.00 -16.75 -32.99
N ASN A 5 -36.72 -16.55 -31.71
CA ASN A 5 -37.33 -15.50 -30.89
C ASN A 5 -36.35 -14.46 -30.32
N GLY A 6 -35.12 -14.39 -30.82
CA GLY A 6 -34.12 -13.39 -30.37
C GLY A 6 -33.70 -13.51 -28.90
N SER A 7 -34.38 -14.33 -28.10
CA SER A 7 -34.10 -14.51 -26.69
C SER A 7 -32.96 -15.50 -26.48
N VAL A 8 -31.92 -15.01 -25.80
CA VAL A 8 -30.77 -15.81 -25.36
C VAL A 8 -31.28 -16.93 -24.42
N PRO A 9 -30.84 -18.19 -24.57
CA PRO A 9 -31.26 -19.28 -23.69
C PRO A 9 -31.04 -18.94 -22.21
N LEU A 10 -32.01 -19.30 -21.35
CA LEU A 10 -32.00 -19.00 -19.91
C LEU A 10 -30.73 -19.44 -19.19
N GLU A 11 -30.05 -20.47 -19.69
CA GLU A 11 -28.79 -21.02 -19.17
C GLU A 11 -27.63 -19.99 -19.18
N TYR A 12 -27.72 -18.95 -20.01
CA TYR A 12 -26.71 -17.89 -20.12
C TYR A 12 -27.15 -16.56 -19.49
N LYS A 13 -28.32 -16.50 -18.84
CA LYS A 13 -28.77 -15.29 -18.15
C LYS A 13 -28.12 -15.20 -16.78
N THR A 14 -27.33 -14.15 -16.59
CA THR A 14 -26.69 -13.84 -15.30
C THR A 14 -27.30 -12.57 -14.72
N CYS A 15 -27.49 -12.54 -13.39
CA CYS A 15 -27.93 -11.32 -12.71
C CYS A 15 -26.72 -10.37 -12.53
N CYS A 16 -26.84 -9.15 -13.06
CA CYS A 16 -25.81 -8.11 -12.96
C CYS A 16 -26.26 -7.03 -11.97
N TYR A 17 -25.37 -6.61 -11.08
CA TYR A 17 -25.62 -5.54 -10.11
C TYR A 17 -24.38 -4.65 -9.97
N GLY A 18 -24.57 -3.40 -9.56
CA GLY A 18 -23.49 -2.47 -9.25
C GLY A 18 -23.70 -1.07 -9.83
N TYR A 19 -22.75 -0.18 -9.54
CA TYR A 19 -22.87 1.26 -9.82
C TYR A 19 -23.30 1.62 -11.26
N CYS A 20 -22.71 0.96 -12.27
CA CYS A 20 -23.07 1.21 -13.67
C CYS A 20 -24.48 0.73 -14.04
N ILE A 21 -25.00 -0.30 -13.35
CA ILE A 21 -26.34 -0.83 -13.58
C ILE A 21 -27.38 0.12 -12.97
N ASP A 22 -27.16 0.56 -11.72
CA ASP A 22 -28.03 1.51 -11.05
C ASP A 22 -28.11 2.85 -11.82
N LEU A 23 -26.97 3.30 -12.36
CA LEU A 23 -26.92 4.50 -13.21
C LEU A 23 -27.71 4.31 -14.50
N LEU A 24 -27.60 3.16 -15.15
CA LEU A 24 -28.36 2.87 -16.37
C LEU A 24 -29.86 2.79 -16.12
N GLU A 25 -30.27 2.16 -15.02
CA GLU A 25 -31.68 2.10 -14.61
C GLU A 25 -32.24 3.51 -14.40
N LYS A 26 -31.52 4.40 -13.70
CA LYS A 26 -31.93 5.80 -13.54
C LYS A 26 -32.01 6.55 -14.87
N LEU A 27 -31.03 6.35 -15.76
CA LEU A 27 -31.07 6.93 -17.10
C LEU A 27 -32.27 6.43 -17.91
N SER A 28 -32.62 5.14 -17.76
CA SER A 28 -33.77 4.54 -18.45
C SER A 28 -35.10 5.11 -17.99
N GLU A 29 -35.24 5.39 -16.69
CA GLU A 29 -36.41 6.05 -16.11
C GLU A 29 -36.55 7.49 -16.61
N ASP A 30 -35.45 8.25 -16.63
CA ASP A 30 -35.44 9.67 -17.01
C ASP A 30 -35.64 9.88 -18.52
N LEU A 31 -35.01 9.04 -19.35
CA LEU A 31 -35.04 9.14 -20.81
C LEU A 31 -36.09 8.24 -21.48
N GLN A 32 -36.79 7.41 -20.69
CA GLN A 32 -37.86 6.52 -21.13
C GLN A 32 -37.44 5.55 -22.24
N PHE A 33 -36.37 4.77 -22.02
CA PHE A 33 -35.94 3.72 -22.95
C PHE A 33 -35.84 2.36 -22.27
N ASP A 34 -36.12 1.30 -23.02
CA ASP A 34 -35.86 -0.07 -22.61
C ASP A 34 -34.46 -0.50 -23.04
N PHE A 35 -33.83 -1.39 -22.27
CA PHE A 35 -32.50 -1.90 -22.58
C PHE A 35 -32.39 -3.41 -22.34
N GLU A 36 -31.56 -4.07 -23.15
CA GLU A 36 -31.13 -5.45 -22.93
C GLU A 36 -29.63 -5.47 -22.67
N LEU A 37 -29.24 -6.11 -21.57
CA LEU A 37 -27.84 -6.22 -21.16
C LEU A 37 -27.22 -7.50 -21.69
N TYR A 38 -26.01 -7.38 -22.22
CA TYR A 38 -25.14 -8.52 -22.46
C TYR A 38 -23.69 -8.15 -22.12
N ILE A 39 -22.89 -9.19 -21.87
CA ILE A 39 -21.46 -9.04 -21.61
C ILE A 39 -20.73 -9.29 -22.93
N VAL A 40 -19.81 -8.39 -23.29
CA VAL A 40 -18.98 -8.53 -24.48
C VAL A 40 -18.30 -9.89 -24.52
N GLY A 41 -18.38 -10.58 -25.66
CA GLY A 41 -17.99 -11.99 -25.76
C GLY A 41 -16.51 -12.27 -25.49
N ASP A 42 -15.63 -11.29 -25.71
CA ASP A 42 -14.19 -11.43 -25.44
C ASP A 42 -13.74 -10.92 -24.06
N GLY A 43 -14.67 -10.34 -23.28
CA GLY A 43 -14.40 -9.77 -21.96
C GLY A 43 -13.46 -8.57 -21.95
N LYS A 44 -13.21 -7.92 -23.10
CA LYS A 44 -12.22 -6.84 -23.23
C LYS A 44 -12.87 -5.51 -23.56
N TYR A 45 -12.22 -4.45 -23.08
CA TYR A 45 -12.54 -3.06 -23.42
C TYR A 45 -12.37 -2.72 -24.90
N GLY A 46 -11.55 -3.48 -25.61
CA GLY A 46 -11.23 -3.25 -27.00
C GLY A 46 -9.89 -2.57 -27.22
N ALA A 47 -9.16 -3.14 -28.17
CA ALA A 47 -7.88 -2.66 -28.66
C ALA A 47 -7.87 -2.69 -30.19
N ARG A 48 -7.11 -1.78 -30.79
CA ARG A 48 -6.88 -1.76 -32.23
C ARG A 48 -5.94 -2.90 -32.61
N LYS A 49 -6.42 -3.83 -33.42
CA LYS A 49 -5.64 -4.95 -33.99
C LYS A 49 -5.60 -4.78 -35.50
N GLY A 50 -4.56 -4.10 -35.99
CA GLY A 50 -4.46 -3.69 -37.39
C GLY A 50 -5.50 -2.63 -37.73
N ASP A 51 -6.38 -2.93 -38.68
CA ASP A 51 -7.45 -2.02 -39.12
C ASP A 51 -8.81 -2.29 -38.45
N ARG A 52 -8.86 -3.22 -37.49
CA ARG A 52 -10.09 -3.57 -36.76
C ARG A 52 -9.98 -3.29 -35.28
N TRP A 53 -11.13 -2.96 -34.69
CA TRP A 53 -11.31 -2.88 -33.25
C TRP A 53 -11.92 -4.17 -32.71
N THR A 54 -11.53 -4.50 -31.49
CA THR A 54 -12.00 -5.69 -30.75
C THR A 54 -12.79 -5.26 -29.52
N GLY A 55 -13.35 -6.20 -28.77
CA GLY A 55 -14.10 -5.96 -27.54
C GLY A 55 -15.23 -4.94 -27.69
N LEU A 56 -15.48 -4.18 -26.62
CA LEU A 56 -16.58 -3.21 -26.57
C LEU A 56 -16.58 -2.22 -27.74
N VAL A 57 -15.40 -1.72 -28.14
CA VAL A 57 -15.30 -0.80 -29.30
C VAL A 57 -15.69 -1.50 -30.61
N GLY A 58 -15.32 -2.77 -30.78
CA GLY A 58 -15.70 -3.56 -31.95
C GLY A 58 -17.21 -3.80 -32.03
N ASP A 59 -17.85 -4.10 -30.90
CA ASP A 59 -19.30 -4.36 -30.84
C ASP A 59 -20.11 -3.09 -31.13
N LEU A 60 -19.65 -1.92 -30.65
CA LEU A 60 -20.25 -0.62 -30.99
C LEU A 60 -20.10 -0.30 -32.48
N LEU A 61 -18.91 -0.50 -33.05
CA LEU A 61 -18.66 -0.20 -34.47
C LEU A 61 -19.38 -1.15 -35.43
N SER A 62 -19.61 -2.39 -35.04
CA SER A 62 -20.35 -3.38 -35.83
C SER A 62 -21.87 -3.26 -35.71
N GLY A 63 -22.37 -2.41 -34.80
CA GLY A 63 -23.79 -2.27 -34.50
C GLY A 63 -24.37 -3.42 -33.68
N ALA A 64 -23.52 -4.28 -33.11
CA ALA A 64 -23.94 -5.31 -32.16
C ALA A 64 -24.36 -4.71 -30.80
N ALA A 65 -23.84 -3.54 -30.43
CA ALA A 65 -24.32 -2.73 -29.31
C ALA A 65 -24.62 -1.30 -29.77
N HIS A 66 -25.68 -0.71 -29.21
CA HIS A 66 -26.01 0.70 -29.41
C HIS A 66 -25.35 1.62 -28.37
N MET A 67 -25.10 1.10 -27.17
CA MET A 67 -24.52 1.83 -26.05
C MET A 67 -23.67 0.89 -25.20
N ALA A 68 -22.57 1.40 -24.65
CA ALA A 68 -21.76 0.69 -23.67
C ALA A 68 -21.72 1.50 -22.37
N VAL A 69 -22.18 0.90 -21.28
CA VAL A 69 -22.15 1.50 -19.93
C VAL A 69 -21.19 0.72 -19.04
N THR A 70 -20.02 1.29 -18.80
CA THR A 70 -18.97 0.66 -17.98
C THR A 70 -17.93 1.70 -17.54
N SER A 71 -16.99 1.30 -16.70
CA SER A 71 -15.81 2.10 -16.35
C SER A 71 -14.84 2.14 -17.55
N PHE A 72 -15.13 3.00 -18.53
CA PHE A 72 -14.37 3.08 -19.77
C PHE A 72 -13.60 4.39 -19.88
N SER A 73 -12.27 4.31 -19.99
CA SER A 73 -11.42 5.50 -20.12
C SER A 73 -11.51 6.13 -21.50
N ILE A 74 -11.78 7.43 -21.52
CA ILE A 74 -11.75 8.28 -22.71
C ILE A 74 -10.29 8.42 -23.17
N ASN A 75 -10.02 8.10 -24.43
CA ASN A 75 -8.70 8.20 -25.05
C ASN A 75 -8.86 8.71 -26.48
N SER A 76 -7.95 9.58 -26.93
CA SER A 76 -7.92 10.14 -28.29
C SER A 76 -8.07 9.07 -29.38
N ALA A 77 -7.36 7.94 -29.29
CA ALA A 77 -7.45 6.89 -30.31
C ALA A 77 -8.83 6.21 -30.40
N ARG A 78 -9.62 6.24 -29.31
CA ARG A 78 -10.99 5.71 -29.26
C ARG A 78 -12.00 6.78 -29.67
N SER A 79 -11.78 8.02 -29.27
CA SER A 79 -12.64 9.17 -29.62
C SER A 79 -12.66 9.50 -31.12
N THR A 80 -11.78 8.91 -31.94
CA THR A 80 -11.84 9.04 -33.40
C THR A 80 -12.83 8.08 -34.06
N VAL A 81 -13.29 7.06 -33.35
CA VAL A 81 -14.16 6.00 -33.90
C VAL A 81 -15.47 5.86 -33.16
N ILE A 82 -15.55 6.33 -31.92
CA ILE A 82 -16.77 6.33 -31.10
C ILE A 82 -16.90 7.66 -30.35
N ASP A 83 -18.14 8.04 -30.08
CA ASP A 83 -18.45 9.22 -29.29
C ASP A 83 -18.61 8.86 -27.81
N PHE A 84 -18.25 9.82 -26.94
CA PHE A 84 -18.34 9.69 -25.49
C PHE A 84 -19.27 10.76 -24.94
N THR A 85 -19.98 10.43 -23.86
CA THR A 85 -20.70 11.43 -23.05
C THR A 85 -19.72 12.24 -22.21
N SER A 86 -20.25 13.26 -21.51
CA SER A 86 -19.50 13.89 -20.43
C SER A 86 -19.08 12.83 -19.39
N PRO A 87 -17.82 12.84 -18.90
CA PRO A 87 -17.37 11.87 -17.92
C PRO A 87 -18.15 12.02 -16.61
N PHE A 88 -18.78 10.93 -16.15
CA PHE A 88 -19.52 10.90 -14.89
C PHE A 88 -18.64 10.60 -13.67
N TYR A 89 -17.42 10.08 -13.90
CA TYR A 89 -16.45 9.75 -12.86
C TYR A 89 -15.05 10.17 -13.27
N SER A 90 -14.32 10.82 -12.35
CA SER A 90 -12.93 11.22 -12.54
C SER A 90 -12.05 10.42 -11.60
N THR A 91 -11.06 9.72 -12.15
CA THR A 91 -10.10 8.93 -11.38
C THR A 91 -8.66 9.35 -11.73
N SER A 92 -7.77 9.28 -10.74
CA SER A 92 -6.34 9.52 -10.92
C SER A 92 -5.57 8.20 -10.83
N LEU A 93 -4.38 8.17 -11.45
CA LEU A 93 -3.50 7.01 -11.37
C LEU A 93 -2.82 6.97 -10.00
N GLY A 94 -3.03 5.86 -9.27
CA GLY A 94 -2.37 5.57 -8.01
C GLY A 94 -1.45 4.36 -8.14
N ILE A 95 -0.32 4.37 -7.41
CA ILE A 95 0.53 3.19 -7.28
C ILE A 95 0.13 2.47 -6.00
N LEU A 96 -0.31 1.22 -6.13
CA LEU A 96 -0.59 0.37 -4.98
C LEU A 96 0.67 -0.40 -4.60
N VAL A 97 1.18 -0.17 -3.39
CA VAL A 97 2.35 -0.88 -2.84
C VAL A 97 1.93 -1.61 -1.57
N ARG A 98 2.37 -2.87 -1.43
CA ARG A 98 2.23 -3.60 -0.17
C ARG A 98 3.11 -2.95 0.89
N MET A 99 2.48 -2.41 1.94
CA MET A 99 3.21 -2.03 3.15
C MET A 99 3.79 -3.29 3.80
N LYS A 100 5.06 -3.23 4.18
CA LYS A 100 5.70 -4.22 5.04
C LYS A 100 5.82 -3.60 6.42
N ASP A 101 5.30 -4.28 7.43
CA ASP A 101 5.46 -3.86 8.81
C ASP A 101 6.94 -3.93 9.16
N THR A 102 7.58 -2.76 9.29
CA THR A 102 8.92 -2.66 9.85
C THR A 102 8.80 -2.72 11.36
N ALA A 103 8.63 -3.93 11.90
CA ALA A 103 8.82 -4.13 13.33
C ALA A 103 10.28 -3.78 13.67
N SER A 104 10.47 -2.71 14.45
CA SER A 104 11.80 -2.33 14.92
C SER A 104 12.35 -3.48 15.77
N PRO A 105 13.51 -4.08 15.40
CA PRO A 105 14.09 -5.15 16.20
C PRO A 105 14.48 -4.61 17.59
N ILE A 106 14.51 -5.49 18.59
CA ILE A 106 14.83 -5.12 19.98
C ILE A 106 16.20 -4.42 20.12
N GLY A 107 17.12 -4.65 19.17
CA GLY A 107 18.43 -4.00 19.10
C GLY A 107 18.49 -2.72 18.26
N ALA A 108 17.37 -2.21 17.75
CA ALA A 108 17.35 -0.99 16.92
C ALA A 108 17.91 0.23 17.64
N PHE A 109 17.84 0.26 18.99
CA PHE A 109 18.44 1.33 19.79
C PHE A 109 19.98 1.36 19.72
N MET A 110 20.63 0.27 19.30
CA MET A 110 22.08 0.19 19.16
C MET A 110 22.59 0.65 17.79
N TRP A 111 21.71 0.75 16.78
CA TRP A 111 22.04 1.18 15.42
C TRP A 111 22.63 2.60 15.29
N PRO A 112 22.25 3.59 16.12
CA PRO A 112 22.82 4.93 16.00
C PRO A 112 24.32 5.00 16.26
N LEU A 113 24.88 4.02 16.99
CA LEU A 113 26.26 4.05 17.45
C LEU A 113 27.10 2.95 16.77
N HIS A 114 28.22 3.34 16.16
CA HIS A 114 29.14 2.40 15.53
C HIS A 114 29.77 1.45 16.56
N TRP A 115 30.04 0.20 16.17
CA TRP A 115 30.57 -0.84 17.07
C TRP A 115 31.85 -0.42 17.81
N SER A 116 32.70 0.37 17.17
CA SER A 116 33.93 0.89 17.77
C SER A 116 33.68 1.79 18.98
N MET A 117 32.59 2.56 18.98
CA MET A 117 32.23 3.41 20.12
C MET A 117 31.70 2.58 21.29
N TRP A 118 30.96 1.50 21.02
CA TRP A 118 30.55 0.55 22.07
C TRP A 118 31.75 -0.09 22.76
N VAL A 119 32.74 -0.54 21.98
CA VAL A 119 34.02 -1.03 22.52
C VAL A 119 34.75 0.07 23.29
N GLY A 120 34.75 1.30 22.77
CA GLY A 120 35.33 2.45 23.45
C GLY A 120 34.70 2.72 24.83
N ILE A 121 33.36 2.68 24.94
CA ILE A 121 32.64 2.84 26.21
C ILE A 121 33.05 1.72 27.19
N PHE A 122 33.07 0.46 26.73
CA PHE A 122 33.46 -0.66 27.56
C PHE A 122 34.90 -0.51 28.09
N VAL A 123 35.85 -0.18 27.22
CA VAL A 123 37.26 0.03 27.60
C VAL A 123 37.40 1.21 28.57
N ALA A 124 36.75 2.34 28.30
CA ALA A 124 36.78 3.52 29.16
C ALA A 124 36.23 3.22 30.57
N LEU A 125 35.13 2.46 30.69
CA LEU A 125 34.58 2.04 31.97
C LEU A 125 35.56 1.17 32.76
N HIS A 126 36.20 0.19 32.11
CA HIS A 126 37.16 -0.71 32.78
C HIS A 126 38.42 0.03 33.22
N ILE A 127 38.96 0.90 32.36
CA ILE A 127 40.10 1.75 32.70
C ILE A 127 39.75 2.60 33.92
N THR A 128 38.60 3.31 33.88
CA THR A 128 38.17 4.17 35.00
C THR A 128 38.04 3.38 36.30
N ALA A 129 37.41 2.18 36.26
CA ALA A 129 37.28 1.32 37.43
C ALA A 129 38.64 0.86 37.99
N LEU A 130 39.59 0.49 37.12
CA LEU A 130 40.95 0.10 37.54
C LEU A 130 41.70 1.28 38.17
N PHE A 131 41.62 2.46 37.56
CA PHE A 131 42.25 3.67 38.10
C PHE A 131 41.65 4.04 39.45
N LEU A 132 40.31 4.05 39.59
CA LEU A 132 39.64 4.30 40.88
C LEU A 132 40.08 3.29 41.93
N THR A 133 40.09 1.99 41.60
CA THR A 133 40.55 0.94 42.51
C THR A 133 42.00 1.15 42.94
N PHE A 134 42.88 1.52 42.02
CA PHE A 134 44.29 1.81 42.32
C PHE A 134 44.44 3.05 43.20
N TYR A 135 43.70 4.12 42.91
CA TYR A 135 43.69 5.34 43.72
C TYR A 135 43.19 5.07 45.12
N GLU A 136 42.10 4.31 45.29
CA GLU A 136 41.62 3.90 46.60
C GLU A 136 42.64 3.01 47.33
N TRP A 137 43.28 2.07 46.64
CA TRP A 137 44.29 1.20 47.26
C TRP A 137 45.50 1.99 47.78
N LYS A 138 45.94 3.01 47.03
CA LYS A 138 47.07 3.88 47.41
C LYS A 138 46.67 5.04 48.31
N SER A 139 45.37 5.30 48.46
CA SER A 139 44.87 6.37 49.31
C SER A 139 45.07 6.01 50.78
N PRO A 140 45.62 6.93 51.61
CA PRO A 140 45.68 6.76 53.07
C PRO A 140 44.27 6.70 53.71
N PHE A 141 43.22 6.92 52.92
CA PHE A 141 41.81 6.80 53.30
C PHE A 141 41.00 5.72 52.59
N GLY A 142 41.61 4.86 51.78
CA GLY A 142 40.89 3.81 51.08
C GLY A 142 40.82 2.46 51.80
N MET A 143 40.24 1.46 51.13
CA MET A 143 39.81 0.16 51.67
C MET A 143 40.94 -0.86 51.94
N THR A 144 42.13 -0.42 52.34
CA THR A 144 43.21 -1.33 52.75
C THR A 144 43.03 -1.79 54.21
N PRO A 145 43.52 -2.98 54.60
CA PRO A 145 43.37 -3.50 55.97
C PRO A 145 43.94 -2.57 57.06
N HIS A 146 44.95 -1.76 56.72
CA HIS A 146 45.53 -0.74 57.61
C HIS A 146 44.59 0.44 57.90
N GLY A 147 43.64 0.75 57.00
CA GLY A 147 42.66 1.82 57.16
C GLY A 147 41.38 1.41 57.90
N ARG A 148 41.22 0.12 58.23
CA ARG A 148 39.97 -0.48 58.73
C ARG A 148 39.66 -0.20 60.21
N ASN A 149 40.64 0.24 61.01
CA ASN A 149 40.47 0.55 62.45
C ASN A 149 40.49 2.07 62.71
N ARG A 150 39.52 2.81 62.17
CA ARG A 150 39.38 4.26 62.44
C ARG A 150 38.02 4.60 63.04
N VAL A 151 38.03 5.48 64.04
CA VAL A 151 36.86 5.89 64.83
C VAL A 151 35.95 6.87 64.07
N LYS A 152 36.45 7.52 63.01
CA LYS A 152 35.66 8.43 62.15
C LYS A 152 35.71 7.96 60.70
N VAL A 153 34.53 7.66 60.15
CA VAL A 153 34.33 7.37 58.74
C VAL A 153 34.05 8.69 58.03
N PHE A 154 34.96 9.13 57.16
CA PHE A 154 34.66 10.21 56.23
C PHE A 154 33.90 9.60 55.07
N SER A 155 32.57 9.55 55.18
CA SER A 155 31.72 9.28 54.03
C SER A 155 31.79 10.49 53.12
N TYR A 156 32.29 10.34 51.89
CA TYR A 156 31.88 11.26 50.85
C TYR A 156 30.39 10.97 50.60
N SER A 157 29.54 11.99 50.69
CA SER A 157 28.16 11.88 50.22
C SER A 157 28.22 11.35 48.80
N SER A 158 27.66 10.16 48.57
CA SER A 158 27.52 9.64 47.21
C SER A 158 26.68 10.66 46.43
N ALA A 159 27.31 11.34 45.49
CA ALA A 159 26.60 12.18 44.53
C ALA A 159 26.01 11.25 43.47
N LEU A 160 24.86 10.68 43.82
CA LEU A 160 23.82 10.31 42.87
C LEU A 160 22.77 11.41 42.90
#